data_AF-A0A960HNL9-F1
#
_entry.id   AF-A0A960HNL9-F1
#
_cell.length_a   1.000
_cell.length_b   1.000
_cell.length_c   1.000
_cell.angle_alpha   90.00
_cell.angle_beta   90.00
_cell.angle_gamma   90.00
#
_symmetry.space_group_name_H-M   'P 1'
#
loop_
_entity.id
_entity.type
_entity.pdbx_description
1 polymer ?
#
loop_
_entity_poly.entity_id
_entity_poly.type
_entity_poly.pdbx_seq_one_letter_code
_entity_poly.pdbx_strand_id
1 'polypeptide(L)'
;IINTRDEPHADAQKYRRLHVIVGDANLSEVATFLKVGTTAFVLSLIEDGALPRTFAFASPVAAMRQVSYDLTLRRPIPLADGTTATALEVQWELYDRSRKWSEDHGLDAVGGTPAATVLDEWESVLTGLEADPATVADRVDWVAKQRLLEGYMDRHGVGWDDQRLAGLALQYHDLRPHRSVADRVGLRRITTDEEVAAAVTEPPDDTRAYFRGRCLQRWAPQVVAANWDSIVFDVGESSLRRVPMMEPLRGTRAHVGSVVDESADAAELLARLSG
;
A
#
# COMPACT_ATOMS: atom_id res chain seq x y z
N ILE A 1 12.57 -7.13 -9.30
CA ILE A 1 11.34 -6.30 -9.44
C ILE A 1 10.20 -7.03 -8.75
N ILE A 2 9.80 -8.19 -9.27
CA ILE A 2 8.89 -9.13 -8.59
C ILE A 2 9.70 -10.16 -7.82
N ASN A 3 9.29 -10.46 -6.58
CA ASN A 3 9.90 -11.48 -5.74
C ASN A 3 9.02 -12.74 -5.75
N THR A 4 9.63 -13.89 -5.99
CA THR A 4 8.95 -15.20 -6.11
C THR A 4 8.84 -15.95 -4.78
N ARG A 5 9.00 -15.29 -3.63
CA ARG A 5 8.85 -15.92 -2.31
C ARG A 5 7.44 -16.48 -2.15
N ASP A 6 7.34 -17.80 -1.95
CA ASP A 6 6.06 -18.52 -1.85
C ASP A 6 5.74 -18.85 -0.38
N GLU A 7 5.46 -17.81 0.39
CA GLU A 7 4.97 -17.92 1.77
C GLU A 7 3.64 -17.16 1.87
N PRO A 8 2.49 -17.81 1.61
CA PRO A 8 1.20 -17.13 1.54
C PRO A 8 0.69 -16.66 2.91
N HIS A 9 1.20 -17.25 4.00
CA HIS A 9 0.63 -17.13 5.35
C HIS A 9 -0.88 -17.42 5.37
N ALA A 10 -1.34 -18.28 4.48
CA ALA A 10 -2.73 -18.64 4.28
C ALA A 10 -2.76 -20.04 3.65
N ASP A 11 -3.95 -20.57 3.36
CA ASP A 11 -4.08 -21.83 2.62
C ASP A 11 -3.40 -21.72 1.23
N ALA A 12 -2.28 -22.42 1.05
CA ALA A 12 -1.46 -22.39 -0.15
C ALA A 12 -2.14 -23.01 -1.39
N GLN A 13 -3.21 -23.78 -1.20
CA GLN A 13 -4.00 -24.31 -2.32
C GLN A 13 -4.94 -23.26 -2.91
N LYS A 14 -5.28 -22.21 -2.15
CA LYS A 14 -6.22 -21.17 -2.56
C LYS A 14 -5.54 -19.83 -2.83
N TYR A 15 -4.55 -19.47 -2.01
CA TYR A 15 -3.98 -18.13 -1.99
C TYR A 15 -2.51 -18.12 -2.32
N ARG A 16 -2.09 -17.05 -2.99
CA ARG A 16 -0.67 -16.66 -3.12
C ARG A 16 -0.48 -15.29 -2.53
N ARG A 17 0.74 -15.02 -2.03
CA ARG A 17 1.14 -13.67 -1.60
C ARG A 17 2.13 -13.11 -2.61
N LEU A 18 1.66 -12.18 -3.45
CA LEU A 18 2.53 -11.47 -4.38
C LEU A 18 3.40 -10.46 -3.60
N HIS A 19 4.72 -10.68 -3.59
CA HIS A 19 5.66 -9.80 -2.90
C HIS A 19 6.30 -8.80 -3.89
N VAL A 20 5.89 -7.55 -3.79
CA VAL A 20 6.34 -6.44 -4.63
C VAL A 20 7.35 -5.59 -3.87
N ILE A 21 8.55 -5.40 -4.45
CA ILE A 21 9.68 -4.73 -3.77
C ILE A 21 10.19 -3.48 -4.51
N VAL A 22 9.46 -3.05 -5.54
CA VAL A 22 9.91 -1.98 -6.45
C VAL A 22 9.48 -0.57 -6.03
N GLY A 23 8.52 -0.47 -5.12
CA GLY A 23 7.97 0.82 -4.70
C GLY A 23 8.82 1.50 -3.62
N ASP A 24 8.90 2.83 -3.72
CA ASP A 24 9.48 3.66 -2.66
C ASP A 24 8.56 3.71 -1.42
N ALA A 25 9.13 4.10 -0.28
CA ALA A 25 8.36 4.56 0.86
C ALA A 25 7.80 5.96 0.58
N ASN A 26 6.51 6.16 0.86
CA ASN A 26 5.80 7.41 0.62
C ASN A 26 5.43 8.09 1.93
N LEU A 27 5.49 9.41 1.96
CA LEU A 27 4.94 10.22 3.07
C LEU A 27 3.59 10.81 2.71
N SER A 28 3.37 11.10 1.43
CA SER A 28 2.04 11.43 0.93
C SER A 28 1.10 10.23 1.12
N GLU A 29 0.03 10.46 1.87
CA GLU A 29 -1.03 9.47 2.06
C GLU A 29 -1.69 9.13 0.72
N VAL A 30 -1.88 10.13 -0.15
CA VAL A 30 -2.44 9.96 -1.50
C VAL A 30 -1.51 9.13 -2.38
N ALA A 31 -0.19 9.32 -2.31
CA ALA A 31 0.75 8.50 -3.06
C ALA A 31 0.73 7.04 -2.61
N THR A 32 0.62 6.79 -1.29
CA THR A 32 0.45 5.44 -0.74
C THR A 32 -0.86 4.81 -1.21
N PHE A 33 -1.95 5.58 -1.14
CA PHE A 33 -3.28 5.15 -1.55
C PHE A 33 -3.32 4.77 -3.04
N LEU A 34 -2.79 5.62 -3.91
CA LEU A 34 -2.68 5.31 -5.34
C LEU A 34 -1.76 4.12 -5.60
N LYS A 35 -0.59 4.06 -4.95
CA LYS A 35 0.37 2.95 -5.13
C LYS A 35 -0.28 1.59 -4.86
N VAL A 36 -1.07 1.47 -3.79
CA VAL A 36 -1.75 0.21 -3.45
C VAL A 36 -3.01 0.01 -4.29
N GLY A 37 -3.86 1.03 -4.40
CA GLY A 37 -5.15 0.95 -5.07
C GLY A 37 -5.04 0.67 -6.57
N THR A 38 -4.19 1.40 -7.29
CA THR A 38 -4.03 1.17 -8.74
C THR A 38 -3.40 -0.19 -9.02
N THR A 39 -2.49 -0.65 -8.14
CA THR A 39 -1.94 -2.01 -8.23
C THR A 39 -3.03 -3.06 -8.04
N ALA A 40 -3.96 -2.87 -7.10
CA ALA A 40 -5.10 -3.78 -6.90
C ALA A 40 -5.96 -3.90 -8.17
N PHE A 41 -6.30 -2.78 -8.81
CA PHE A 41 -6.99 -2.79 -10.11
C PHE A 41 -6.23 -3.57 -11.17
N VAL A 42 -4.92 -3.32 -11.33
CA VAL A 42 -4.11 -4.03 -12.33
C VAL A 42 -4.05 -5.54 -12.04
N LEU A 43 -4.02 -5.94 -10.77
CA LEU A 43 -4.07 -7.36 -10.40
C LEU A 43 -5.42 -7.98 -10.75
N SER A 44 -6.55 -7.32 -10.48
CA SER A 44 -7.87 -7.81 -10.87
C SER A 44 -8.02 -7.92 -12.39
N LEU A 45 -7.49 -6.95 -13.15
CA LEU A 45 -7.43 -7.04 -14.61
C LEU A 45 -6.63 -8.25 -15.08
N ILE A 46 -5.52 -8.59 -14.41
CA ILE A 46 -4.71 -9.78 -14.73
C ILE A 46 -5.48 -11.06 -14.40
N GLU A 47 -6.11 -11.14 -13.23
CA GLU A 47 -6.85 -12.32 -12.76
C GLU A 47 -8.02 -12.66 -13.69
N ASP A 48 -8.72 -11.65 -14.20
CA ASP A 48 -9.84 -11.82 -15.14
C ASP A 48 -9.41 -11.87 -16.62
N GLY A 49 -8.11 -11.77 -16.91
CA GLY A 49 -7.60 -11.77 -18.29
C GLY A 49 -8.06 -10.56 -19.12
N ALA A 50 -8.33 -9.43 -18.46
CA ALA A 50 -8.87 -8.20 -19.04
C ALA A 50 -7.80 -7.23 -19.58
N LEU A 51 -6.56 -7.69 -19.77
CA LEU A 51 -5.46 -6.93 -20.38
C LEU A 51 -5.19 -7.40 -21.82
N PRO A 52 -5.84 -6.80 -22.84
CA PRO A 52 -5.66 -7.21 -24.23
C PRO A 52 -4.29 -6.80 -24.81
N ARG A 53 -3.67 -5.75 -24.26
CA ARG A 53 -2.33 -5.30 -24.63
C ARG A 53 -1.42 -5.41 -23.41
N THR A 54 -0.31 -6.13 -23.58
CA THR A 54 0.75 -6.21 -22.57
C THR A 54 1.90 -5.29 -22.97
N PHE A 55 2.21 -4.29 -22.15
CA PHE A 55 3.41 -3.45 -22.34
C PHE A 55 4.66 -4.21 -21.92
N ALA A 56 5.12 -5.11 -22.80
CA ALA A 56 6.41 -5.78 -22.64
C ALA A 56 7.53 -4.81 -23.04
N PHE A 57 8.28 -4.29 -22.07
CA PHE A 57 9.42 -3.43 -22.34
C PHE A 57 10.61 -4.24 -22.90
N ALA A 58 11.33 -3.68 -23.88
CA ALA A 58 12.48 -4.35 -24.49
C ALA A 58 13.61 -4.64 -23.48
N SER A 59 13.80 -3.75 -22.49
CA SER A 59 14.70 -3.95 -21.37
C SER A 59 14.09 -3.37 -20.08
N PRO A 60 13.38 -4.16 -19.27
CA PRO A 60 12.61 -3.65 -18.13
C PRO A 60 13.44 -2.88 -17.09
N VAL A 61 14.66 -3.37 -16.77
CA VAL A 61 15.52 -2.70 -15.79
C VAL A 61 16.07 -1.37 -16.32
N ALA A 62 16.41 -1.30 -17.60
CA ALA A 62 16.85 -0.06 -18.23
C ALA A 62 15.69 0.95 -18.34
N ALA A 63 14.50 0.46 -18.70
CA ALA A 63 13.27 1.26 -18.75
C ALA A 63 12.98 1.93 -17.40
N MET A 64 13.06 1.19 -16.29
CA MET A 64 12.88 1.77 -14.96
C MET A 64 13.83 2.93 -14.66
N ARG A 65 15.13 2.77 -14.97
CA ARG A 65 16.12 3.84 -14.78
C ARG A 65 15.83 5.03 -15.68
N GLN A 66 15.44 4.78 -16.93
CA GLN A 66 15.07 5.83 -17.87
C GLN A 66 13.88 6.64 -17.36
N VAL A 67 12.83 5.99 -16.88
CA VAL A 67 11.65 6.65 -16.29
C VAL A 67 12.04 7.45 -15.06
N SER A 68 12.86 6.88 -14.17
CA SER A 68 13.29 7.56 -12.95
C SER A 68 14.13 8.83 -13.20
N TYR A 69 14.89 8.89 -14.29
CA TYR A 69 15.72 10.06 -14.62
C TYR A 69 15.03 11.08 -15.53
N ASP A 70 13.88 10.74 -16.12
CA ASP A 70 13.12 11.64 -16.96
C ASP A 70 12.02 12.36 -16.17
N LEU A 71 12.38 13.50 -15.57
CA LEU A 71 11.41 14.35 -14.87
C LEU A 71 10.43 15.07 -15.83
N THR A 72 10.64 15.00 -17.15
CA THR A 72 9.70 15.57 -18.14
C THR A 72 8.55 14.62 -18.46
N LEU A 73 8.67 13.34 -18.10
CA LEU A 73 7.70 12.27 -18.34
C LEU A 73 7.37 12.01 -19.82
N ARG A 74 8.17 12.55 -20.75
CA ARG A 74 7.88 12.56 -22.20
C ARG A 74 8.76 11.61 -22.99
N ARG A 75 9.80 11.03 -22.39
CA ARG A 75 10.78 10.23 -23.14
C ARG A 75 10.18 8.86 -23.50
N PRO A 76 10.12 8.50 -24.80
CA PRO A 76 9.61 7.20 -25.21
C PRO A 76 10.50 6.05 -24.73
N ILE A 77 9.86 4.98 -24.28
CA ILE A 77 10.48 3.76 -23.77
C ILE A 77 10.30 2.65 -24.82
N PRO A 78 11.38 1.96 -25.24
CA PRO A 78 11.27 0.88 -26.22
C PRO A 78 10.50 -0.33 -25.68
N LEU A 79 9.56 -0.84 -26.50
CA LEU A 79 8.80 -2.06 -26.26
C LEU A 79 9.41 -3.24 -27.05
N ALA A 80 9.11 -4.47 -26.61
CA ALA A 80 9.64 -5.70 -27.19
C ALA A 80 9.13 -5.97 -28.61
N ASP A 81 7.98 -5.39 -28.97
CA ASP A 81 7.39 -5.46 -30.31
C ASP A 81 8.00 -4.44 -31.31
N GLY A 82 9.02 -3.68 -30.88
CA GLY A 82 9.68 -2.65 -31.67
C GLY A 82 8.98 -1.29 -31.67
N THR A 83 7.81 -1.17 -31.03
CA THR A 83 7.14 0.11 -30.82
C THR A 83 7.71 0.83 -29.58
N THR A 84 7.18 2.01 -29.25
CA THR A 84 7.56 2.78 -28.06
C THR A 84 6.32 3.27 -27.33
N ALA A 85 6.44 3.48 -26.01
CA ALA A 85 5.44 4.19 -25.22
C ALA A 85 6.10 5.05 -24.14
N THR A 86 5.51 6.18 -23.76
CA THR A 86 5.92 6.96 -22.59
C THR A 86 5.38 6.32 -21.30
N ALA A 87 5.93 6.72 -20.14
CA ALA A 87 5.40 6.25 -18.86
C ALA A 87 3.93 6.67 -18.63
N LEU A 88 3.56 7.88 -19.08
CA LEU A 88 2.19 8.39 -18.99
C LEU A 88 1.23 7.63 -19.91
N GLU A 89 1.63 7.32 -21.15
CA GLU A 89 0.80 6.52 -22.07
C GLU A 89 0.49 5.13 -21.50
N VAL A 90 1.47 4.49 -20.87
CA VAL A 90 1.27 3.19 -20.19
C VAL A 90 0.30 3.33 -19.03
N GLN A 91 0.42 4.38 -18.22
CA GLN A 91 -0.46 4.61 -17.07
C GLN A 91 -1.89 4.95 -17.50
N TRP A 92 -2.08 5.78 -18.53
CA TRP A 92 -3.40 6.10 -19.07
C TRP A 92 -4.10 4.86 -19.62
N GLU A 93 -3.41 3.99 -20.36
CA GLU A 93 -4.00 2.72 -20.81
C GLU A 93 -4.42 1.84 -19.62
N LEU A 94 -3.60 1.72 -18.57
CA LEU A 94 -3.97 0.94 -17.38
C LEU A 94 -5.16 1.57 -16.64
N TYR A 95 -5.23 2.89 -16.56
CA TYR A 95 -6.35 3.63 -15.99
C TYR A 95 -7.65 3.35 -16.76
N ASP A 96 -7.65 3.56 -18.08
CA ASP A 96 -8.84 3.38 -18.92
C ASP A 96 -9.37 1.94 -18.85
N ARG A 97 -8.47 0.95 -18.81
CA ARG A 97 -8.83 -0.46 -18.63
C ARG A 97 -9.45 -0.72 -17.26
N SER A 98 -8.86 -0.16 -16.21
CA SER A 98 -9.34 -0.33 -14.82
C SER A 98 -10.72 0.31 -14.64
N ARG A 99 -10.92 1.52 -15.18
CA ARG A 99 -12.21 2.21 -15.17
C ARG A 99 -13.27 1.38 -15.87
N LYS A 100 -13.00 0.94 -17.11
CA LYS A 100 -13.94 0.10 -17.87
C LYS A 100 -14.25 -1.22 -17.15
N TRP A 101 -13.23 -1.91 -16.65
CA TRP A 101 -13.44 -3.17 -15.92
C TRP A 101 -14.33 -2.99 -14.70
N SER A 102 -14.18 -1.87 -13.97
CA SER A 102 -15.00 -1.57 -12.79
C SER A 102 -16.48 -1.32 -13.12
N GLU A 103 -16.80 -0.83 -14.33
CA GLU A 103 -18.19 -0.67 -14.78
C GLU A 103 -18.89 -2.03 -14.95
N ASP A 104 -18.14 -3.04 -15.40
CA ASP A 104 -18.65 -4.39 -15.65
C ASP A 104 -18.67 -5.28 -14.40
N HIS A 105 -17.73 -5.09 -13.46
CA HIS A 105 -17.50 -5.99 -12.30
C HIS A 105 -17.82 -5.37 -10.94
N GLY A 106 -18.05 -4.06 -10.88
CA GLY A 106 -18.11 -3.33 -9.62
C GLY A 106 -16.73 -3.14 -8.98
N LEU A 107 -16.72 -2.87 -7.67
CA LEU A 107 -15.50 -2.45 -6.95
C LEU A 107 -15.11 -3.37 -5.79
N ASP A 108 -15.90 -4.41 -5.48
CA ASP A 108 -15.70 -5.23 -4.28
C ASP A 108 -14.33 -5.93 -4.27
N ALA A 109 -13.87 -6.44 -5.42
CA ALA A 109 -12.58 -7.12 -5.54
C ALA A 109 -11.36 -6.20 -5.37
N VAL A 110 -11.55 -4.88 -5.47
CA VAL A 110 -10.48 -3.87 -5.37
C VAL A 110 -10.62 -2.97 -4.14
N GLY A 111 -11.40 -3.41 -3.15
CA GLY A 111 -11.55 -2.72 -1.85
C GLY A 111 -12.89 -2.01 -1.65
N GLY A 112 -13.86 -2.15 -2.56
CA GLY A 112 -15.21 -1.63 -2.40
C GLY A 112 -15.28 -0.10 -2.54
N THR A 113 -16.00 0.56 -1.64
CA THR A 113 -16.31 2.00 -1.72
C THR A 113 -15.09 2.91 -1.95
N PRO A 114 -13.95 2.75 -1.24
CA PRO A 114 -12.75 3.57 -1.48
C PRO A 114 -12.15 3.44 -2.89
N ALA A 115 -12.41 2.36 -3.61
CA ALA A 115 -11.81 2.12 -4.92
C ALA A 115 -12.29 3.10 -6.01
N ALA A 116 -13.48 3.69 -5.85
CA ALA A 116 -13.94 4.78 -6.72
C ALA A 116 -13.01 6.00 -6.59
N THR A 117 -12.66 6.37 -5.36
CA THR A 117 -11.72 7.46 -5.08
C THR A 117 -10.32 7.18 -5.65
N VAL A 118 -9.89 5.91 -5.70
CA VAL A 118 -8.62 5.55 -6.35
C VAL A 118 -8.65 5.93 -7.83
N LEU A 119 -9.74 5.63 -8.56
CA LEU A 119 -9.85 5.97 -9.98
C LEU A 119 -9.87 7.49 -10.19
N ASP A 120 -10.67 8.22 -9.42
CA ASP A 120 -10.75 9.68 -9.51
C ASP A 120 -9.39 10.35 -9.23
N GLU A 121 -8.67 9.88 -8.21
CA GLU A 121 -7.34 10.39 -7.88
C GLU A 121 -6.28 9.99 -8.91
N TRP A 122 -6.38 8.80 -9.49
CA TRP A 122 -5.48 8.34 -10.54
C TRP A 122 -5.62 9.22 -11.78
N GLU A 123 -6.85 9.46 -12.25
CA GLU A 123 -7.15 10.35 -13.38
C GLU A 123 -6.65 11.78 -13.13
N SER A 124 -6.92 12.32 -11.94
CA SER A 124 -6.51 13.66 -11.56
C SER A 124 -4.99 13.81 -11.53
N VAL A 125 -4.27 12.82 -10.98
CA VAL A 125 -2.81 12.84 -10.91
C VAL A 125 -2.19 12.68 -12.30
N LEU A 126 -2.69 11.79 -13.15
CA LEU A 126 -2.18 11.64 -14.52
C LEU A 126 -2.39 12.91 -15.34
N THR A 127 -3.58 13.51 -15.25
CA THR A 127 -3.89 14.78 -15.91
C THR A 127 -2.94 15.90 -15.46
N GLY A 128 -2.71 16.00 -14.15
CA GLY A 128 -1.78 16.99 -13.60
C GLY A 128 -0.33 16.75 -14.03
N LEU A 129 0.16 15.51 -13.98
CA LEU A 129 1.51 15.15 -14.42
C LEU A 129 1.74 15.43 -15.91
N GLU A 130 0.73 15.25 -16.75
CA GLU A 130 0.81 15.51 -18.19
C GLU A 130 0.80 17.00 -18.53
N ALA A 131 -0.05 17.79 -17.83
CA ALA A 131 -0.20 19.22 -18.08
C ALA A 131 0.90 20.07 -17.42
N ASP A 132 1.03 19.95 -16.09
CA ASP A 132 2.02 20.65 -15.27
C ASP A 132 2.23 19.88 -13.95
N PRO A 133 3.35 19.14 -13.79
CA PRO A 133 3.64 18.36 -12.59
C PRO A 133 3.51 19.15 -11.29
N ALA A 134 3.77 20.47 -11.28
CA ALA A 134 3.67 21.28 -10.06
C ALA A 134 2.25 21.28 -9.45
N THR A 135 1.22 21.01 -10.26
CA THR A 135 -0.20 20.96 -9.84
C THR A 135 -0.55 19.77 -8.97
N VAL A 136 0.32 18.74 -8.89
CA VAL A 136 0.12 17.55 -8.06
C VAL A 136 1.13 17.45 -6.91
N ALA A 137 1.84 18.55 -6.62
CA ALA A 137 2.83 18.61 -5.55
C ALA A 137 2.25 18.44 -4.13
N ASP A 138 0.94 18.53 -3.98
CA ASP A 138 0.22 18.22 -2.74
C ASP A 138 -0.04 16.71 -2.56
N ARG A 139 0.18 15.90 -3.61
CA ARG A 139 -0.19 14.47 -3.65
C ARG A 139 0.95 13.55 -4.06
N VAL A 140 1.90 14.02 -4.86
CA VAL A 140 2.99 13.22 -5.41
C VAL A 140 4.32 13.59 -4.75
N ASP A 141 4.89 12.67 -3.96
CA ASP A 141 6.07 12.93 -3.13
C ASP A 141 7.28 13.49 -3.90
N TRP A 142 7.58 12.95 -5.09
CA TRP A 142 8.75 13.39 -5.84
C TRP A 142 8.59 14.83 -6.35
N VAL A 143 7.37 15.21 -6.75
CA VAL A 143 7.05 16.59 -7.16
C VAL A 143 7.12 17.53 -5.95
N ALA A 144 6.53 17.13 -4.82
CA ALA A 144 6.57 17.90 -3.57
C ALA A 144 8.01 18.17 -3.12
N LYS A 145 8.84 17.11 -3.16
CA LYS A 145 10.25 17.17 -2.81
C LYS A 145 11.06 17.99 -3.81
N GLN A 146 10.83 17.84 -5.12
CA GLN A 146 11.51 18.64 -6.13
C GLN A 146 11.26 20.13 -5.90
N ARG A 147 9.99 20.53 -5.72
CA ARG A 147 9.62 21.92 -5.40
C ARG A 147 10.33 22.47 -4.16
N LEU A 148 10.47 21.64 -3.12
CA LEU A 148 11.19 22.00 -1.90
C LEU A 148 12.70 22.22 -2.17
N LEU A 149 13.33 21.30 -2.90
CA LEU A 149 14.76 21.32 -3.18
C LEU A 149 15.13 22.45 -4.13
N GLU A 150 14.37 22.65 -5.21
CA GLU A 150 14.56 23.77 -6.15
C GLU A 150 14.37 25.11 -5.44
N GLY A 151 13.33 25.25 -4.62
CA GLY A 151 13.15 26.45 -3.81
C GLY A 151 14.31 26.71 -2.84
N TYR A 152 14.97 25.66 -2.32
CA TYR A 152 16.18 25.82 -1.52
C TYR A 152 17.37 26.26 -2.37
N MET A 153 17.53 25.68 -3.56
CA MET A 153 18.57 26.07 -4.52
C MET A 153 18.46 27.55 -4.88
N ASP A 154 17.28 28.02 -5.24
CA ASP A 154 17.03 29.40 -5.63
C ASP A 154 17.32 30.38 -4.48
N ARG A 155 16.91 30.04 -3.25
CA ARG A 155 17.12 30.90 -2.07
C ARG A 155 18.58 30.99 -1.65
N HIS A 156 19.36 29.93 -1.86
CA HIS A 156 20.73 29.85 -1.35
C HIS A 156 21.82 29.92 -2.43
N GLY A 157 21.43 29.99 -3.71
CA GLY A 157 22.35 30.05 -4.84
C GLY A 157 23.22 28.80 -4.96
N VAL A 158 22.64 27.62 -4.76
CA VAL A 158 23.36 26.33 -4.74
C VAL A 158 22.87 25.39 -5.84
N GLY A 159 23.71 24.43 -6.21
CA GLY A 159 23.40 23.39 -7.20
C GLY A 159 22.95 22.06 -6.57
N TRP A 160 22.59 21.10 -7.42
CA TRP A 160 22.24 19.72 -7.03
C TRP A 160 23.39 18.97 -6.32
N ASP A 161 24.64 19.39 -6.52
CA ASP A 161 25.82 18.79 -5.89
C ASP A 161 26.08 19.27 -4.44
N ASP A 162 25.29 20.23 -3.93
CA ASP A 162 25.47 20.76 -2.57
C ASP A 162 25.01 19.74 -1.50
N GLN A 163 25.89 19.46 -0.53
CA GLN A 163 25.62 18.50 0.55
C GLN A 163 24.41 18.88 1.42
N ARG A 164 24.06 20.17 1.49
CA ARG A 164 22.87 20.64 2.21
C ARG A 164 21.58 20.20 1.52
N LEU A 165 21.57 20.13 0.19
CA LEU A 165 20.43 19.59 -0.56
C LEU A 165 20.23 18.10 -0.25
N ALA A 166 21.32 17.32 -0.23
CA ALA A 166 21.27 15.91 0.15
C ALA A 166 20.72 15.72 1.58
N GLY A 167 21.18 16.57 2.52
CA GLY A 167 20.65 16.61 3.88
C GLY A 167 19.15 16.93 3.94
N LEU A 168 18.69 17.91 3.16
CA LEU A 168 17.28 18.29 3.08
C LEU A 168 16.42 17.19 2.44
N ALA A 169 16.93 16.54 1.39
CA ALA A 169 16.27 15.42 0.72
C ALA A 169 16.09 14.21 1.65
N LEU A 170 17.05 13.96 2.54
CA LEU A 170 16.93 12.97 3.61
C LEU A 170 15.96 13.42 4.70
N GLN A 171 16.02 14.69 5.13
CA GLN A 171 15.15 15.25 6.15
C GLN A 171 13.66 15.22 5.74
N TYR A 172 13.37 15.22 4.43
CA TYR A 172 12.01 14.98 3.92
C TYR A 172 11.38 13.76 4.58
N HIS A 173 12.16 12.70 4.78
CA HIS A 173 11.71 11.41 5.31
C HIS A 173 11.92 11.22 6.83
N ASP A 174 12.18 12.29 7.58
CA ASP A 174 12.26 12.21 9.04
C ASP A 174 10.86 12.00 9.64
N LEU A 175 10.63 10.88 10.33
CA LEU A 175 9.32 10.55 10.92
C LEU A 175 9.04 11.26 12.25
N ARG A 176 10.01 11.99 12.81
CA ARG A 176 9.82 12.67 14.09
C ARG A 176 8.95 13.91 13.90
N PRO A 177 7.91 14.10 14.73
CA PRO A 177 7.09 15.30 14.69
C PRO A 177 7.94 16.57 14.73
N HIS A 178 7.55 17.57 13.94
CA HIS A 178 8.22 18.87 13.80
C HIS A 178 9.62 18.85 13.16
N ARG A 179 10.22 17.69 12.92
CA ARG A 179 11.50 17.54 12.21
C ARG A 179 11.32 17.19 10.73
N SER A 180 10.28 16.42 10.42
CA SER A 180 9.81 16.18 9.05
C SER A 180 9.63 17.50 8.32
N VAL A 181 10.29 17.66 7.18
CA VAL A 181 9.99 18.80 6.29
C VAL A 181 8.81 18.51 5.37
N ALA A 182 8.40 17.24 5.22
CA ALA A 182 7.21 16.87 4.45
C ALA A 182 5.93 17.45 5.08
N ASP A 183 5.88 17.59 6.41
CA ASP A 183 4.75 18.24 7.10
C ASP A 183 4.56 19.72 6.69
N ARG A 184 5.58 20.32 6.07
CA ARG A 184 5.62 21.74 5.70
C ARG A 184 5.45 21.99 4.20
N VAL A 185 5.36 20.93 3.38
CA VAL A 185 5.19 21.07 1.92
C VAL A 185 3.72 21.03 1.48
N GLY A 186 2.78 20.95 2.43
CA GLY A 186 1.35 21.00 2.14
C GLY A 186 0.82 19.73 1.46
N LEU A 187 1.28 18.56 1.92
CA LEU A 187 0.72 17.29 1.45
C LEU A 187 -0.73 17.15 1.91
N ARG A 188 -1.60 16.75 0.99
CA ARG A 188 -3.01 16.48 1.26
C ARG A 188 -3.15 15.17 2.01
N ARG A 189 -3.99 15.19 3.05
CA ARG A 189 -4.34 14.02 3.85
C ARG A 189 -5.64 13.39 3.37
N ILE A 190 -5.75 12.08 3.53
CA ILE A 190 -6.98 11.29 3.34
C ILE A 190 -7.47 10.69 4.66
N THR A 191 -6.63 10.70 5.69
CA THR A 191 -6.95 10.31 7.07
C THR A 191 -6.94 11.51 8.00
N THR A 192 -7.48 11.31 9.20
CA THR A 192 -7.42 12.24 10.33
C THR A 192 -6.38 11.80 11.36
N ASP A 193 -5.94 12.72 12.24
CA ASP A 193 -5.02 12.37 13.33
C ASP A 193 -5.64 11.33 14.29
N GLU A 194 -6.95 11.38 14.47
CA GLU A 194 -7.68 10.48 15.36
C GLU A 194 -7.74 9.06 14.82
N GLU A 195 -7.99 8.89 13.51
CA GLU A 195 -7.93 7.58 12.84
C GLU A 195 -6.53 6.97 12.90
N VAL A 196 -5.49 7.78 12.64
CA VAL A 196 -4.09 7.33 12.73
C VAL A 196 -3.74 6.92 14.17
N ALA A 197 -4.13 7.72 15.16
CA ALA A 197 -3.89 7.41 16.56
C ALA A 197 -4.61 6.13 17.01
N ALA A 198 -5.86 5.93 16.58
CA ALA A 198 -6.61 4.70 16.86
C ALA A 198 -5.94 3.47 16.24
N ALA A 199 -5.46 3.57 15.00
CA ALA A 199 -4.80 2.47 14.29
C ALA A 199 -3.45 2.03 14.91
N VAL A 200 -2.87 2.82 15.82
CA VAL A 200 -1.67 2.42 16.58
C VAL A 200 -2.00 1.27 17.54
N THR A 201 -3.18 1.27 18.14
CA THR A 201 -3.58 0.29 19.17
C THR A 201 -4.64 -0.68 18.69
N GLU A 202 -5.50 -0.27 17.75
CA GLU A 202 -6.63 -1.06 17.28
C GLU A 202 -6.34 -1.77 15.95
N PRO A 203 -6.61 -3.08 15.86
CA PRO A 203 -6.50 -3.80 14.59
C PRO A 203 -7.67 -3.45 13.63
N PRO A 204 -7.49 -3.62 12.31
CA PRO A 204 -8.61 -3.54 11.37
C PRO A 204 -9.63 -4.65 11.69
N ASP A 205 -10.91 -4.34 11.50
CA ASP A 205 -12.03 -5.14 11.98
C ASP A 205 -12.55 -6.18 10.97
N ASP A 206 -12.09 -6.11 9.73
CA ASP A 206 -12.56 -6.86 8.57
C ASP A 206 -11.58 -7.96 8.11
N THR A 207 -10.49 -8.16 8.85
CA THR A 207 -9.53 -9.25 8.61
C THR A 207 -9.25 -10.04 9.89
N ARG A 208 -8.54 -11.17 9.74
CA ARG A 208 -8.02 -11.95 10.87
C ARG A 208 -7.12 -11.17 11.83
N ALA A 209 -6.63 -9.99 11.42
CA ALA A 209 -5.88 -9.12 12.31
C ALA A 209 -6.72 -8.67 13.51
N TYR A 210 -8.04 -8.54 13.35
CA TYR A 210 -8.98 -8.27 14.45
C TYR A 210 -8.79 -9.27 15.59
N PHE A 211 -8.97 -10.56 15.29
CA PHE A 211 -8.83 -11.63 16.28
C PHE A 211 -7.44 -11.60 16.93
N ARG A 212 -6.37 -11.46 16.14
CA ARG A 212 -4.99 -11.42 16.66
C ARG A 212 -4.79 -10.24 17.62
N GLY A 213 -5.17 -9.04 17.19
CA GLY A 213 -4.99 -7.81 17.97
C GLY A 213 -5.81 -7.82 19.25
N ARG A 214 -7.09 -8.18 19.19
CA ARG A 214 -7.95 -8.25 20.40
C ARG A 214 -7.45 -9.30 21.39
N CYS A 215 -6.96 -10.46 20.93
CA CYS A 215 -6.37 -11.46 21.81
C CYS A 215 -5.11 -10.94 22.52
N LEU A 216 -4.22 -10.25 21.79
CA LEU A 216 -3.02 -9.65 22.36
C LEU A 216 -3.35 -8.51 23.34
N GLN A 217 -4.38 -7.70 23.07
CA GLN A 217 -4.82 -6.64 23.98
C GLN A 217 -5.39 -7.22 25.30
N ARG A 218 -6.23 -8.25 25.23
CA ARG A 218 -6.94 -8.79 26.41
C ARG A 218 -6.13 -9.81 27.22
N TRP A 219 -5.37 -10.65 26.54
CA TRP A 219 -4.78 -11.86 27.13
C TRP A 219 -3.28 -12.01 26.84
N ALA A 220 -2.56 -10.90 26.65
CA ALA A 220 -1.11 -10.90 26.38
C ALA A 220 -0.30 -11.86 27.27
N PRO A 221 -0.53 -11.93 28.61
CA PRO A 221 0.23 -12.83 29.49
C PRO A 221 0.02 -14.33 29.20
N GLN A 222 -1.08 -14.69 28.53
CA GLN A 222 -1.43 -16.06 28.15
C GLN A 222 -1.02 -16.37 26.69
N VAL A 223 -0.49 -15.40 25.94
CA VAL A 223 -0.05 -15.59 24.55
C VAL A 223 1.46 -15.84 24.53
N VAL A 224 1.85 -17.07 24.17
CA VAL A 224 3.26 -17.46 24.06
C VAL A 224 3.87 -16.97 22.75
N ALA A 225 3.10 -17.03 21.67
CA ALA A 225 3.54 -16.59 20.34
C ALA A 225 2.34 -16.18 19.47
N ALA A 226 2.56 -15.19 18.60
CA ALA A 226 1.60 -14.79 17.58
C ALA A 226 2.31 -14.58 16.23
N ASN A 227 1.74 -15.14 15.18
CA ASN A 227 2.20 -15.07 13.79
C ASN A 227 1.03 -14.65 12.88
N TRP A 228 1.31 -14.46 11.58
CA TRP A 228 0.28 -14.13 10.58
C TRP A 228 -0.83 -15.20 10.52
N ASP A 229 -0.45 -16.46 10.59
CA ASP A 229 -1.30 -17.64 10.38
C ASP A 229 -1.74 -18.35 11.67
N SER A 230 -1.30 -17.89 12.85
CA SER A 230 -1.65 -18.56 14.10
C SER A 230 -1.36 -17.74 15.35
N ILE A 231 -2.05 -18.07 16.43
CA ILE A 231 -1.74 -17.62 17.80
C ILE A 231 -1.63 -18.84 18.72
N VAL A 232 -0.69 -18.80 19.68
CA VAL A 232 -0.41 -19.90 20.60
C VAL A 232 -0.63 -19.40 22.03
N PHE A 233 -1.51 -20.09 22.75
CA PHE A 233 -1.86 -19.77 24.13
C PHE A 233 -1.28 -20.78 25.12
N ASP A 234 -0.89 -20.27 26.29
CA ASP A 234 -0.69 -21.04 27.52
C ASP A 234 -1.83 -20.73 28.50
N VAL A 235 -2.66 -21.73 28.76
CA VAL A 235 -3.82 -21.63 29.64
C VAL A 235 -3.67 -22.50 30.91
N GLY A 236 -2.44 -22.93 31.22
CA GLY A 236 -2.16 -23.78 32.39
C GLY A 236 -2.52 -25.25 32.20
N GLU A 237 -2.84 -25.67 30.98
CA GLU A 237 -2.98 -27.08 30.59
C GLU A 237 -1.61 -27.73 30.31
N SER A 238 -1.56 -29.07 30.20
CA SER A 238 -0.31 -29.80 29.92
C SER A 238 0.31 -29.50 28.54
N SER A 239 -0.44 -28.88 27.63
CA SER A 239 0.00 -28.57 26.27
C SER A 239 -0.46 -27.19 25.84
N LEU A 240 0.42 -26.46 25.14
CA LEU A 240 0.08 -25.18 24.51
C LEU A 240 -1.03 -25.35 23.47
N ARG A 241 -1.93 -24.37 23.37
CA ARG A 241 -3.07 -24.40 22.46
C ARG A 241 -2.80 -23.48 21.28
N ARG A 242 -2.62 -24.06 20.10
CA ARG A 242 -2.43 -23.32 18.85
C ARG A 242 -3.77 -23.13 18.13
N VAL A 243 -4.14 -21.89 17.86
CA VAL A 243 -5.29 -21.53 17.03
C VAL A 243 -4.78 -21.16 15.62
N PRO A 244 -5.08 -21.98 14.59
CA PRO A 244 -4.74 -21.64 13.21
C PRO A 244 -5.68 -20.54 12.68
N MET A 245 -5.12 -19.64 11.87
CA MET A 245 -5.79 -18.47 11.30
C MET A 245 -5.54 -18.42 9.78
N MET A 246 -5.66 -19.56 9.09
CA MET A 246 -5.23 -19.72 7.68
C MET A 246 -6.07 -18.94 6.66
N GLU A 247 -7.26 -18.47 7.04
CA GLU A 247 -8.17 -17.70 6.18
C GLU A 247 -8.04 -16.20 6.50
N PRO A 248 -7.45 -15.36 5.61
CA PRO A 248 -7.22 -13.94 5.89
C PRO A 248 -8.47 -13.12 6.22
N LEU A 249 -9.61 -13.51 5.66
CA LEU A 249 -10.91 -12.84 5.81
C LEU A 249 -11.83 -13.51 6.86
N ARG A 250 -11.31 -14.43 7.69
CA ARG A 250 -12.01 -14.95 8.88
C ARG A 250 -11.42 -14.37 10.16
N GLY A 251 -12.11 -14.54 11.29
CA GLY A 251 -11.65 -13.95 12.56
C GLY A 251 -11.76 -12.42 12.58
N THR A 252 -12.67 -11.89 11.76
CA THR A 252 -13.07 -10.47 11.74
C THR A 252 -13.97 -10.16 12.94
N ARG A 253 -14.25 -8.88 13.21
CA ARG A 253 -15.21 -8.45 14.23
C ARG A 253 -16.57 -9.10 14.03
N ALA A 254 -17.05 -9.18 12.80
CA ALA A 254 -18.33 -9.82 12.48
C ALA A 254 -18.34 -11.33 12.81
N HIS A 255 -17.19 -12.02 12.69
CA HIS A 255 -17.09 -13.46 12.96
C HIS A 255 -16.94 -13.78 14.45
N VAL A 256 -16.08 -13.06 15.16
CA VAL A 256 -15.63 -13.45 16.52
C VAL A 256 -15.74 -12.34 17.54
N GLY A 257 -16.31 -11.17 17.20
CA GLY A 257 -16.41 -10.01 18.08
C GLY A 257 -17.10 -10.33 19.40
N SER A 258 -18.32 -10.88 19.34
CA SER A 258 -19.08 -11.26 20.54
C SER A 258 -18.35 -12.33 21.36
N VAL A 259 -17.81 -13.36 20.70
CA VAL A 259 -17.08 -14.45 21.38
C VAL A 259 -15.88 -13.89 22.16
N VAL A 260 -15.09 -13.02 21.53
CA VAL A 260 -13.93 -12.38 22.18
C VAL A 260 -14.38 -11.45 23.30
N ASP A 261 -15.47 -10.69 23.10
CA ASP A 261 -15.93 -9.72 24.06
C ASP A 261 -16.52 -10.36 25.33
N GLU A 262 -17.23 -11.48 25.18
CA GLU A 262 -17.90 -12.23 26.24
C GLU A 262 -17.00 -13.24 26.96
N SER A 263 -15.84 -13.60 26.42
CA SER A 263 -14.88 -14.48 27.11
C SER A 263 -14.17 -13.74 28.24
N ALA A 264 -14.21 -14.32 29.45
CA ALA A 264 -13.51 -13.79 30.61
C ALA A 264 -11.99 -14.00 30.51
N ASP A 265 -11.56 -15.14 29.97
CA ASP A 265 -10.15 -15.51 29.79
C ASP A 265 -9.89 -16.27 28.48
N ALA A 266 -8.61 -16.53 28.18
CA ALA A 266 -8.22 -17.27 26.99
C ALA A 266 -8.69 -18.74 27.01
N ALA A 267 -8.90 -19.36 28.17
CA ALA A 267 -9.38 -20.73 28.25
C ALA A 267 -10.85 -20.82 27.81
N GLU A 268 -11.68 -19.89 28.26
CA GLU A 268 -13.06 -19.77 27.83
C GLU A 268 -13.16 -19.45 26.33
N LEU A 269 -12.32 -18.54 25.82
CA LEU A 269 -12.24 -18.27 24.38
C LEU A 269 -12.00 -19.55 23.58
N LEU A 270 -10.99 -20.33 23.97
CA LEU A 270 -10.61 -21.57 23.28
C LEU A 270 -11.72 -22.63 23.35
N ALA A 271 -12.42 -22.72 24.48
CA ALA A 271 -13.57 -23.60 24.62
C ALA A 271 -14.71 -23.20 23.67
N ARG A 272 -15.03 -21.90 23.59
CA ARG A 272 -16.07 -21.36 22.69
C ARG A 272 -15.70 -21.47 21.20
N LEU A 273 -14.42 -21.42 20.85
CA LEU A 273 -13.96 -21.61 19.45
C LEU A 273 -13.94 -23.08 19.01
N SER A 274 -13.95 -24.02 19.96
CA SER A 274 -13.87 -25.46 19.69
C SER A 274 -15.25 -26.15 19.65
N GLY A 275 -16.30 -25.46 20.08
CA GLY A 275 -17.70 -25.91 20.00
C GLY A 275 -18.39 -25.39 18.75
#